data_AF-A0A1I5R605-F1
#
_entry.id   AF-A0A1I5R605-F1
#
_cell.length_a   1.000
_cell.length_b   1.000
_cell.length_c   1.000
_cell.angle_alpha   90.00
_cell.angle_beta   90.00
_cell.angle_gamma   90.00
#
_symmetry.space_group_name_H-M   'P 1'
#
loop_
_entity.id
_entity.type
_entity.pdbx_description
1 polymer ?
#
loop_
_entity_poly.entity_id
_entity_poly.type
_entity_poly.pdbx_seq_one_letter_code
_entity_poly.pdbx_strand_id
1 'polypeptide(L)'
;MHTLLRTFASTALLFAAVHPGGASAQSLSCGGFLAGVGESKFSVLNKCGEPVLKDIVCVPRPQVEVILAPGTRGGGTRQIISQQCIPMEDWTYHRGQGNFLGIVRFYNGAVESVRDGDRVQ
;
A
#
# COMPACT_ATOMS: atom_id res chain seq x y z
N MET A 1 -15.26 -63.82 -20.34
CA MET A 1 -14.28 -63.79 -21.45
C MET A 1 -14.75 -62.75 -22.45
N HIS A 2 -14.01 -61.66 -22.62
CA HIS A 2 -13.76 -60.88 -23.84
C HIS A 2 -12.83 -59.73 -23.42
N THR A 3 -11.54 -59.96 -23.64
CA THR A 3 -10.45 -58.98 -23.64
C THR A 3 -10.83 -57.82 -24.54
N LEU A 4 -10.40 -56.59 -24.22
CA LEU A 4 -9.77 -55.69 -25.20
C LEU A 4 -9.20 -54.45 -24.49
N LEU A 5 -7.88 -54.49 -24.38
CA LEU A 5 -6.97 -53.41 -24.04
C LEU A 5 -7.13 -52.28 -25.07
N ARG A 6 -7.35 -51.04 -24.63
CA ARG A 6 -7.12 -49.85 -25.46
C ARG A 6 -6.38 -48.79 -24.65
N THR A 7 -5.07 -48.89 -24.72
CA THR A 7 -4.11 -47.83 -24.48
C THR A 7 -4.49 -46.58 -25.28
N PHE A 8 -4.75 -45.46 -24.61
CA PHE A 8 -4.73 -44.15 -25.26
C PHE A 8 -3.99 -43.13 -24.39
N ALA A 9 -2.76 -42.87 -24.84
CA ALA A 9 -2.01 -41.62 -24.80
C ALA A 9 -2.06 -40.79 -23.50
N SER A 10 -0.99 -40.90 -22.72
CA SER A 10 -0.59 -39.89 -21.73
C SER A 10 -0.27 -38.56 -22.42
N THR A 11 -1.26 -37.69 -22.56
CA THR A 11 -1.03 -36.26 -22.79
C THR A 11 -0.59 -35.63 -21.47
N ALA A 12 0.73 -35.55 -21.25
CA ALA A 12 1.31 -34.74 -20.19
C ALA A 12 1.09 -33.25 -20.51
N LEU A 13 0.00 -32.69 -20.02
CA LEU A 13 -0.26 -31.25 -20.01
C LEU A 13 0.76 -30.57 -19.10
N LEU A 14 1.83 -30.03 -19.70
CA LEU A 14 2.72 -29.06 -19.07
C LEU A 14 1.95 -27.73 -18.88
N PHE A 15 1.15 -27.64 -17.82
CA PHE A 15 0.61 -26.37 -17.35
C PHE A 15 1.77 -25.57 -16.73
N ALA A 16 2.35 -24.66 -17.50
CA ALA A 16 3.23 -23.62 -17.00
C ALA A 16 2.50 -22.86 -15.89
N ALA A 17 3.05 -22.91 -14.68
CA ALA A 17 2.51 -22.18 -13.53
C ALA A 17 2.61 -20.67 -13.81
N VAL A 18 1.52 -20.08 -14.27
CA VAL A 18 1.31 -18.63 -14.24
C VAL A 18 1.19 -18.26 -12.77
N HIS A 19 2.30 -17.90 -12.14
CA HIS A 19 2.27 -17.36 -10.78
C HIS A 19 1.64 -15.96 -10.86
N PRO A 20 0.47 -15.74 -10.22
CA PRO A 20 -0.03 -14.41 -10.03
C PRO A 20 1.03 -13.63 -9.25
N GLY A 21 1.42 -12.44 -9.73
CA GLY A 21 2.37 -11.60 -9.03
C GLY A 21 1.92 -11.38 -7.59
N GLY A 22 2.77 -11.77 -6.63
CA GLY A 22 2.44 -11.69 -5.21
C GLY A 22 2.24 -10.23 -4.77
N ALA A 23 1.08 -9.91 -4.22
CA ALA A 23 0.86 -8.66 -3.52
C ALA A 23 1.68 -8.69 -2.21
N SER A 24 2.76 -7.90 -2.13
CA SER A 24 3.48 -7.70 -0.88
C SER A 24 2.78 -6.61 -0.08
N ALA A 25 2.18 -6.98 1.05
CA ALA A 25 1.69 -6.04 2.03
C ALA A 25 2.75 -5.88 3.13
N GLN A 26 3.41 -4.72 3.17
CA GLN A 26 4.28 -4.39 4.31
C GLN A 26 3.43 -4.18 5.58
N SER A 27 3.93 -4.71 6.70
CA SER A 27 3.32 -4.59 8.02
C SER A 27 4.35 -4.17 9.05
N LEU A 28 3.90 -3.48 10.10
CA LEU A 28 4.73 -3.11 11.23
C LEU A 28 4.75 -4.28 12.22
N SER A 29 5.94 -4.73 12.60
CA SER A 29 6.14 -5.76 13.62
C SER A 29 6.23 -5.13 15.02
N CYS A 30 5.41 -5.62 15.93
CA CYS A 30 5.20 -5.06 17.26
C CYS A 30 5.25 -6.16 18.33
N GLY A 31 6.42 -6.78 18.48
CA GLY A 31 6.67 -7.74 19.58
C GLY A 31 5.74 -8.96 19.60
N GLY A 32 5.39 -9.50 18.42
CA GLY A 32 4.49 -10.65 18.26
C GLY A 32 3.16 -10.29 17.59
N PHE A 33 2.82 -9.01 17.51
CA PHE A 33 1.69 -8.51 16.73
C PHE A 33 2.15 -7.89 15.41
N LEU A 34 1.26 -7.88 14.43
CA LEU A 34 1.42 -7.16 13.18
C LEU A 34 0.32 -6.11 13.06
N ALA A 35 0.70 -4.91 12.63
CA ALA A 35 -0.20 -3.84 12.24
C ALA A 35 -0.02 -3.55 10.75
N GLY A 36 -1.11 -3.52 9.98
CA GLY A 36 -1.06 -3.38 8.52
C GLY A 36 -2.07 -2.36 7.98
N VAL A 37 -2.07 -2.23 6.65
CA VAL A 37 -2.98 -1.36 5.89
C VAL A 37 -4.44 -1.62 6.26
N GLY A 38 -5.22 -0.54 6.42
CA GLY A 38 -6.63 -0.57 6.78
C GLY A 38 -6.91 -0.60 8.28
N GLU A 39 -5.92 -0.92 9.13
CA GLU A 39 -6.14 -0.89 10.58
C GLU A 39 -6.35 0.53 11.11
N SER A 40 -7.13 0.67 12.17
CA SER A 40 -7.35 1.96 12.82
C SER A 40 -6.12 2.40 13.63
N LYS A 41 -5.95 3.71 13.81
CA LYS A 41 -4.93 4.27 14.73
C LYS A 41 -4.96 3.62 16.12
N PHE A 42 -6.15 3.37 16.66
CA PHE A 42 -6.30 2.73 17.96
C PHE A 42 -5.77 1.29 17.96
N SER A 43 -6.04 0.51 16.91
CA SER A 43 -5.49 -0.84 16.76
C SER A 43 -3.95 -0.83 16.77
N VAL A 44 -3.36 0.08 15.98
CA VAL A 44 -1.89 0.24 15.94
C VAL A 44 -1.34 0.62 17.31
N LEU A 45 -1.95 1.60 17.98
CA LEU A 45 -1.54 2.02 19.32
C LEU A 45 -1.63 0.87 20.34
N ASN A 46 -2.70 0.09 20.29
CA ASN A 46 -2.90 -1.04 21.20
C ASN A 46 -1.90 -2.18 20.96
N LYS A 47 -1.51 -2.42 19.71
CA LYS A 47 -0.55 -3.47 19.34
C LYS A 47 0.90 -3.05 19.54
N CYS A 48 1.22 -1.80 19.23
CA CYS A 48 2.59 -1.32 19.05
C CYS A 48 3.04 -0.32 20.12
N GLY A 49 2.10 0.17 20.93
CA GLY A 49 2.37 1.23 21.89
C GLY A 49 2.52 2.60 21.22
N GLU A 50 3.00 3.55 22.01
CA GLU A 50 3.21 4.93 21.58
C GLU A 50 4.41 5.03 20.63
N PRO A 51 4.27 5.69 19.47
CA PRO A 51 5.39 5.95 18.57
C PRO A 51 6.37 6.96 19.17
N VAL A 52 7.61 6.96 18.69
CA VAL A 52 8.64 7.92 19.12
C VAL A 52 8.45 9.30 18.48
N LEU A 53 7.70 9.39 17.38
CA LEU A 53 7.39 10.65 16.69
C LEU A 53 6.03 10.55 15.98
N LYS A 54 5.25 11.64 16.03
CA LYS A 54 3.97 11.81 15.31
C LYS A 54 4.02 13.13 14.55
N ASP A 55 3.97 13.08 13.23
CA ASP A 55 4.02 14.26 12.37
C ASP A 55 2.82 14.33 11.43
N ILE A 56 2.40 15.55 11.12
CA ILE A 56 1.49 15.81 10.00
C ILE A 56 2.34 16.07 8.76
N VAL A 57 2.10 15.29 7.70
CA VAL A 57 2.85 15.37 6.45
C VAL A 57 1.94 15.73 5.28
N CYS A 58 2.51 16.48 4.34
CA CYS A 58 1.87 16.79 3.07
C CYS A 58 2.19 15.69 2.06
N VAL A 59 1.18 14.94 1.62
CA VAL A 59 1.34 13.97 0.53
C VAL A 59 0.75 14.55 -0.75
N PRO A 60 1.57 14.82 -1.79
CA PRO A 60 1.06 15.34 -3.05
C PRO A 60 0.22 14.28 -3.75
N ARG A 61 -1.00 14.63 -4.13
CA ARG A 61 -1.90 13.75 -4.90
C ARG A 61 -2.39 14.50 -6.14
N PRO A 62 -2.36 13.86 -7.33
CA PRO A 62 -2.89 14.47 -8.53
C PRO A 62 -4.40 14.68 -8.40
N GLN A 63 -4.85 15.88 -8.70
CA GLN A 63 -6.26 16.23 -8.81
C GLN A 63 -6.53 16.77 -10.21
N VAL A 64 -7.62 16.32 -10.81
CA VAL A 64 -8.07 16.83 -12.11
C VAL A 64 -9.01 17.98 -11.86
N GLU A 65 -8.61 19.16 -12.28
CA GLU A 65 -9.45 20.35 -12.23
C GLU A 65 -9.93 20.70 -13.64
N VAL A 66 -11.19 21.10 -13.76
CA VAL A 66 -11.78 21.57 -15.02
C VAL A 66 -11.87 23.08 -14.95
N ILE A 67 -11.09 23.77 -15.78
CA ILE A 67 -11.09 25.23 -15.88
C ILE A 67 -11.75 25.68 -17.18
N LEU A 68 -12.36 26.87 -17.16
CA LEU A 68 -12.84 27.54 -18.36
C LEU A 68 -11.63 28.05 -19.16
N ALA A 69 -11.57 27.73 -20.44
CA ALA A 69 -10.50 28.21 -21.32
C ALA A 69 -10.82 29.63 -21.80
N PRO A 70 -10.02 30.66 -21.43
CA PRO A 70 -10.25 32.02 -21.92
C PRO A 70 -10.02 32.07 -23.43
N GLY A 71 -10.93 32.68 -24.19
CA GLY A 71 -10.72 33.00 -25.61
C GLY A 71 -11.31 32.02 -26.64
N THR A 72 -11.92 30.90 -26.23
CA THR A 72 -12.69 30.05 -27.16
C THR A 72 -14.09 30.62 -27.40
N ARG A 73 -14.41 30.99 -28.64
CA ARG A 73 -15.80 31.30 -29.06
C ARG A 73 -16.66 30.05 -28.84
N GLY A 74 -17.58 30.11 -27.88
CA GLY A 74 -18.45 28.98 -27.50
C GLY A 74 -18.19 28.37 -26.13
N GLY A 75 -17.17 28.83 -25.38
CA GLY A 75 -16.91 28.37 -24.00
C GLY A 75 -16.36 26.94 -23.95
N GLY A 76 -15.06 26.78 -24.19
CA GLY A 76 -14.37 25.50 -24.00
C GLY A 76 -13.93 25.29 -22.56
N THR A 77 -13.87 24.03 -22.14
CA THR A 77 -13.25 23.61 -20.88
C THR A 77 -11.88 22.96 -21.14
N ARG A 78 -10.95 23.10 -20.19
CA ARG A 78 -9.66 22.42 -20.19
C ARG A 78 -9.48 21.66 -18.88
N GLN A 79 -9.02 20.42 -18.97
CA GLN A 79 -8.57 19.66 -17.80
C GLN A 79 -7.12 20.02 -17.49
N ILE A 80 -6.83 20.32 -16.24
CA ILE A 80 -5.48 20.49 -15.70
C ILE A 80 -5.27 19.50 -14.57
N ILE A 81 -4.04 18.99 -14.44
CA ILE A 81 -3.65 18.12 -13.32
C ILE A 81 -2.83 18.97 -12.36
N SER A 82 -3.36 19.23 -11.17
CA SER A 82 -2.66 19.88 -10.07
C SER A 82 -2.19 18.85 -9.05
N GLN A 83 -1.12 19.13 -8.31
CA GLN A 83 -0.67 18.29 -7.20
C GLN A 83 -1.16 18.90 -5.90
N GLN A 84 -2.27 18.39 -5.38
CA GLN A 84 -2.84 18.88 -4.14
C GLN A 84 -2.14 18.27 -2.94
N CYS A 85 -1.85 19.10 -1.95
CA CYS A 85 -1.35 18.67 -0.66
C CYS A 85 -2.48 18.02 0.15
N ILE A 86 -2.42 16.69 0.34
CA ILE A 86 -3.33 15.98 1.23
C ILE A 86 -2.65 15.80 2.59
N PRO A 87 -3.19 16.39 3.68
CA PRO A 87 -2.63 16.20 5.00
C PRO A 87 -2.83 14.76 5.46
N MET A 88 -1.74 14.11 5.85
CA MET A 88 -1.71 12.76 6.40
C MET A 88 -0.88 12.75 7.68
N GLU A 89 -0.89 11.65 8.42
CA GLU A 89 -0.11 11.53 9.64
C GLU A 89 0.92 10.43 9.52
N ASP A 90 2.16 10.71 9.88
CA ASP A 90 3.22 9.73 9.99
C ASP A 90 3.54 9.46 11.45
N TRP A 91 3.40 8.21 11.87
CA TRP A 91 3.83 7.74 13.19
C TRP A 91 5.08 6.89 13.02
N THR A 92 6.15 7.26 13.70
CA THR A 92 7.46 6.60 13.60
C THR A 92 7.73 5.77 14.84
N TYR A 93 8.15 4.53 14.65
CA TYR A 93 8.45 3.55 15.68
C TYR A 93 9.92 3.18 15.65
N HIS A 94 10.55 3.23 16.82
CA HIS A 94 11.92 2.76 17.01
C HIS A 94 11.92 1.24 17.26
N ARG A 95 12.54 0.47 16.35
CA ARG A 95 12.55 -1.01 16.40
C ARG A 95 13.83 -1.61 16.99
N GLY A 96 14.65 -0.79 17.67
CA GLY A 96 15.92 -1.21 18.26
C GLY A 96 17.13 -0.88 17.38
N GLN A 97 18.33 -0.92 17.99
CA GLN A 97 19.59 -0.59 17.32
C GLN A 97 19.87 -1.54 16.15
N GLY A 98 20.39 -1.02 15.04
CA GLY A 98 20.68 -1.79 13.82
C GLY A 98 19.47 -2.07 12.92
N ASN A 99 18.25 -1.85 13.41
CA ASN A 99 17.01 -1.96 12.65
C ASN A 99 16.64 -0.64 11.98
N PHE A 100 15.82 -0.72 10.93
CA PHE A 100 15.20 0.47 10.36
C PHE A 100 14.07 0.97 11.26
N LEU A 101 13.85 2.28 11.31
CA LEU A 101 12.62 2.86 11.85
C LEU A 101 11.42 2.28 11.10
N GLY A 102 10.31 2.04 11.80
CA GLY A 102 9.04 1.67 11.17
C GLY A 102 8.15 2.89 11.08
N ILE A 103 7.71 3.28 9.89
CA ILE A 103 6.85 4.46 9.73
C ILE A 103 5.49 4.03 9.21
N VAL A 104 4.45 4.35 9.96
CA VAL A 104 3.05 4.06 9.63
C VAL A 104 2.38 5.35 9.20
N ARG A 105 1.87 5.39 7.97
CA ARG A 105 1.13 6.53 7.45
C ARG A 105 -0.36 6.30 7.64
N PHE A 106 -1.06 7.30 8.16
CA PHE A 106 -2.50 7.28 8.33
C PHE A 106 -3.18 8.29 7.39
N TYR A 107 -4.30 7.85 6.82
CA TYR A 107 -5.24 8.70 6.11
C TYR A 107 -6.65 8.40 6.61
N ASN A 108 -7.41 9.45 6.98
CA ASN A 108 -8.76 9.32 7.55
C ASN A 108 -8.86 8.31 8.71
N GLY A 109 -7.83 8.25 9.57
CA GLY A 109 -7.82 7.41 10.78
C GLY A 109 -7.44 5.94 10.56
N ALA A 110 -7.17 5.52 9.33
CA ALA A 110 -6.74 4.16 8.99
C ALA A 110 -5.31 4.15 8.43
N VAL A 111 -4.59 3.05 8.60
CA VAL A 111 -3.27 2.84 8.00
C VAL A 111 -3.41 2.84 6.50
N GLU A 112 -2.76 3.79 5.85
CA GLU A 112 -2.65 3.88 4.40
C GLU A 112 -1.43 3.09 3.90
N SER A 113 -0.30 3.23 4.58
CA SER A 113 0.92 2.48 4.25
C SER A 113 1.83 2.26 5.46
N VAL A 114 2.67 1.24 5.35
CA VAL A 114 3.77 0.98 6.27
C VAL A 114 5.06 0.89 5.46
N ARG A 115 6.12 1.55 5.92
CA ARG A 115 7.44 1.51 5.28
C ARG A 115 8.57 1.64 6.29
N ASP A 116 9.76 1.30 5.84
CA ASP A 116 10.98 1.51 6.60
C ASP A 116 11.47 2.96 6.46
N GLY A 117 11.99 3.51 7.57
CA GLY A 117 12.68 4.79 7.62
C GLY A 117 14.21 4.62 7.71
N ASP A 118 14.88 5.56 8.35
CA ASP A 118 16.33 5.50 8.55
C ASP A 118 16.75 4.32 9.43
N ARG A 119 18.00 3.86 9.26
CA ARG A 119 18.59 2.88 10.19
C ARG A 119 18.96 3.56 11.50
N VAL A 120 18.57 2.94 12.60
CA VAL A 120 19.00 3.32 13.95
C VAL A 120 20.47 2.94 14.11
N GLN A 121 21.29 3.91 14.52
CA GLN A 121 22.72 3.75 14.80
C GLN A 121 22.97 3.61 16.30
#